data_AF-A0A5C3EQS4-F1
#
_entry.id   AF-A0A5C3EQS4-F1
#
_cell.length_a   1.000
_cell.length_b   1.000
_cell.length_c   1.000
_cell.angle_alpha   90.00
_cell.angle_beta   90.00
_cell.angle_gamma   90.00
#
_symmetry.space_group_name_H-M   'P 1'
#
loop_
_entity.id
_entity.type
_entity.pdbx_description
1 polymer ?
#
loop_
_entity_poly.entity_id
_entity_poly.type
_entity_poly.pdbx_seq_one_letter_code
_entity_poly.pdbx_strand_id
1 'polypeptide(L)'
;MGKRKRSTLAHVASDHSEAKTEHDRIQLLQSKQHINSLSGGRIVIPQKRWYRQRAHANPFSDHSLEYPSQPSEMNWGTIYPSFFDAKTGERKQGYADGKGVEFADVGCGFGGLLMQLAPQFPDKLMLGLEIRVHVTQYVHDKIVALRLAAQQGRLEQAKADEESNDTPVEVSTSSTTAIEPATTENTTTSPPQPPAAAAAAAAADDEDQDEATANAQLVSSAHLAPGSYHNVGVLRANGMKFLPNFFTKHQLSKLFFLFPDPHFKSRKHKARIISPTLLAEYAYVLRPGGIVYIITDVRELYDWMDKHLGQHPLFKRLPKDQGVLKGDPCVEAVYTATEEGKKVERNRGDKWFSAFERLPDPEEEV
;
A
#
# COMPACT_ATOMS: atom_id res chain seq x y z
N MET A 1 -45.31 -19.19 -40.39
CA MET A 1 -43.89 -18.90 -40.73
C MET A 1 -43.40 -17.83 -39.76
N GLY A 2 -42.24 -17.86 -39.10
CA GLY A 2 -41.09 -18.77 -39.23
C GLY A 2 -40.47 -19.16 -37.88
N LYS A 3 -39.78 -20.31 -37.90
CA LYS A 3 -39.11 -20.98 -36.78
C LYS A 3 -37.76 -20.29 -36.50
N ARG A 4 -37.48 -19.90 -35.25
CA ARG A 4 -36.12 -19.54 -34.81
C ARG A 4 -35.33 -20.83 -34.54
N LYS A 5 -34.25 -21.04 -35.31
CA LYS A 5 -33.31 -22.16 -35.15
C LYS A 5 -32.50 -21.98 -33.86
N ARG A 6 -32.46 -23.02 -33.02
CA ARG A 6 -31.45 -23.17 -31.95
C ARG A 6 -30.10 -23.43 -32.62
N SER A 7 -29.12 -22.57 -32.36
CA SER A 7 -27.73 -22.81 -32.72
C SER A 7 -27.07 -23.62 -31.59
N THR A 8 -26.62 -24.81 -31.93
CA THR A 8 -25.75 -25.68 -31.14
C THR A 8 -24.34 -25.09 -31.12
N LEU A 9 -23.87 -24.63 -29.96
CA LEU A 9 -22.46 -24.30 -29.76
C LEU A 9 -21.67 -25.60 -29.64
N ALA A 10 -20.85 -25.86 -30.66
CA ALA A 10 -19.84 -26.91 -30.65
C ALA A 10 -18.70 -26.53 -29.69
N HIS A 11 -18.16 -27.53 -29.00
CA HIS A 11 -16.91 -27.45 -28.27
C HIS A 11 -15.80 -26.92 -29.20
N VAL A 12 -15.20 -25.79 -28.83
CA VAL A 12 -13.93 -25.32 -29.39
C VAL A 12 -12.87 -25.56 -28.33
N ALA A 13 -11.84 -26.32 -28.71
CA ALA A 13 -10.70 -26.66 -27.89
C ALA A 13 -9.94 -25.40 -27.45
N SER A 14 -9.47 -25.42 -26.21
CA SER A 14 -8.58 -24.41 -25.63
C SER A 14 -7.19 -24.58 -26.21
N ASP A 15 -6.75 -23.62 -27.01
CA ASP A 15 -5.35 -23.48 -27.41
C ASP A 15 -4.78 -22.16 -26.88
N HIS A 16 -3.51 -22.20 -26.54
CA HIS A 16 -2.80 -21.20 -25.74
C HIS A 16 -2.66 -19.82 -26.42
N SER A 17 -2.61 -18.78 -25.56
CA SER A 17 -1.96 -17.47 -25.79
C SER A 17 -2.59 -16.55 -26.84
N GLU A 18 -3.31 -15.51 -26.40
CA GLU A 18 -3.28 -14.20 -27.08
C GLU A 18 -3.81 -13.06 -26.19
N ALA A 19 -2.92 -12.13 -25.87
CA ALA A 19 -3.23 -10.85 -25.24
C ALA A 19 -4.10 -10.01 -26.21
N LYS A 20 -5.30 -9.61 -25.78
CA LYS A 20 -6.37 -9.12 -26.70
C LYS A 20 -6.21 -7.68 -27.17
N THR A 21 -5.23 -6.91 -26.68
CA THR A 21 -4.98 -5.53 -27.12
C THR A 21 -3.48 -5.25 -27.28
N GLU A 22 -3.12 -4.24 -28.10
CA GLU A 22 -1.73 -3.77 -28.24
C GLU A 22 -1.15 -3.30 -26.90
N HIS A 23 -1.99 -2.76 -26.03
CA HIS A 23 -1.66 -2.44 -24.64
C HIS A 23 -1.27 -3.71 -23.86
N ASP A 24 -2.08 -4.79 -23.94
CA ASP A 24 -1.78 -6.05 -23.26
C ASP A 24 -0.51 -6.72 -23.80
N ARG A 25 -0.21 -6.56 -25.10
CA ARG A 25 1.02 -7.06 -25.73
C ARG A 25 2.26 -6.29 -25.28
N ILE A 26 2.19 -4.95 -25.27
CA ILE A 26 3.27 -4.09 -24.74
C ILE A 26 3.49 -4.36 -23.26
N GLN A 27 2.41 -4.57 -22.49
CA GLN A 27 2.47 -4.86 -21.05
C GLN A 27 3.01 -6.27 -20.75
N LEU A 28 2.73 -7.27 -21.61
CA LEU A 28 3.31 -8.61 -21.53
C LEU A 28 4.79 -8.64 -21.96
N LEU A 29 5.18 -7.81 -22.92
CA LEU A 29 6.59 -7.65 -23.34
C LEU A 29 7.39 -6.87 -22.28
N GLN A 30 6.79 -5.86 -21.68
CA GLN A 30 7.37 -5.10 -20.58
C GLN A 30 7.45 -5.92 -19.29
N SER A 31 6.45 -6.74 -18.96
CA SER A 31 6.53 -7.64 -17.79
C SER A 31 7.66 -8.67 -17.95
N LYS A 32 7.95 -9.13 -19.17
CA LYS A 32 9.13 -9.97 -19.45
C LYS A 32 10.47 -9.25 -19.30
N GLN A 33 10.52 -7.91 -19.35
CA GLN A 33 11.73 -7.10 -19.23
C GLN A 33 11.89 -6.38 -17.87
N HIS A 34 10.80 -6.16 -17.11
CA HIS A 34 10.77 -5.34 -15.89
C HIS A 34 10.50 -6.08 -14.58
N ILE A 35 10.16 -7.37 -14.58
CA ILE A 35 9.93 -8.10 -13.31
C ILE A 35 11.26 -8.39 -12.65
N ASN A 36 11.65 -7.57 -11.67
CA ASN A 36 12.67 -7.85 -10.66
C ASN A 36 13.91 -8.61 -11.21
N SER A 37 14.29 -8.30 -12.44
CA SER A 37 15.37 -8.95 -13.14
C SER A 37 16.61 -8.13 -12.83
N LEU A 38 17.70 -8.83 -12.51
CA LEU A 38 19.02 -8.23 -12.38
C LEU A 38 19.49 -7.78 -13.77
N SER A 39 18.93 -6.70 -14.31
CA SER A 39 19.52 -6.05 -15.48
C SER A 39 20.80 -5.35 -15.01
N GLY A 40 21.96 -5.95 -15.31
CA GLY A 40 23.25 -5.44 -14.87
C GLY A 40 23.49 -5.49 -13.36
N GLY A 41 22.82 -6.40 -12.62
CA GLY A 41 23.03 -6.57 -11.18
C GLY A 41 22.27 -5.58 -10.27
N ARG A 42 21.41 -4.71 -10.83
CA ARG A 42 20.63 -3.73 -10.07
C ARG A 42 19.15 -4.11 -10.01
N ILE A 43 18.54 -3.94 -8.85
CA ILE A 43 17.11 -4.16 -8.64
C ILE A 43 16.32 -3.00 -9.26
N VAL A 44 15.38 -3.33 -10.15
CA VAL A 44 14.51 -2.37 -10.80
C VAL A 44 13.18 -2.32 -10.06
N ILE A 45 12.85 -1.16 -9.50
CA ILE A 45 11.56 -0.90 -8.84
C ILE A 45 10.50 -0.54 -9.91
N PRO A 46 9.24 -1.01 -9.79
CA PRO A 46 8.19 -0.64 -10.74
C PRO A 46 7.89 0.86 -10.67
N GLN A 47 7.50 1.45 -11.80
CA GLN A 47 7.12 2.87 -11.91
C GLN A 47 5.60 3.00 -12.10
N LYS A 48 4.94 3.88 -11.33
CA LYS A 48 3.46 3.97 -11.31
C LYS A 48 2.86 4.17 -12.69
N ARG A 49 3.49 4.98 -13.55
CA ARG A 49 2.99 5.34 -14.90
C ARG A 49 2.60 4.15 -15.77
N TRP A 50 3.26 3.00 -15.59
CA TRP A 50 2.98 1.76 -16.35
C TRP A 50 1.85 0.90 -15.77
N TYR A 51 1.36 1.24 -14.58
CA TYR A 51 0.36 0.49 -13.83
C TYR A 51 -0.92 1.32 -13.56
N ARG A 52 -1.01 2.54 -14.10
CA ARG A 52 -2.16 3.43 -13.89
C ARG A 52 -3.41 2.83 -14.54
N GLN A 53 -4.40 2.53 -13.71
CA GLN A 53 -5.77 2.19 -14.12
C GLN A 53 -6.70 3.34 -13.70
N ARG A 54 -7.71 3.67 -14.53
CA ARG A 54 -8.71 4.69 -14.18
C ARG A 54 -9.27 4.43 -12.79
N ALA A 55 -9.21 5.44 -11.92
CA ALA A 55 -10.00 5.46 -10.69
C ALA A 55 -11.49 5.35 -11.07
N HIS A 56 -12.32 4.83 -10.17
CA HIS A 56 -13.77 4.58 -10.36
C HIS A 56 -14.15 3.21 -10.97
N ALA A 57 -13.46 2.13 -10.58
CA ALA A 57 -14.08 0.80 -10.70
C ALA A 57 -15.36 0.78 -9.83
N ASN A 58 -16.48 0.32 -10.38
CA ASN A 58 -17.66 0.09 -9.55
C ASN A 58 -17.34 -1.09 -8.62
N PRO A 59 -17.33 -0.90 -7.29
CA PRO A 59 -16.94 -1.98 -6.35
C PRO A 59 -17.81 -3.23 -6.52
N PHE A 60 -19.04 -3.07 -7.03
CA PHE A 60 -19.98 -4.17 -7.20
C PHE A 60 -19.89 -4.89 -8.55
N SER A 61 -19.13 -4.40 -9.53
CA SER A 61 -19.10 -4.98 -10.90
C SER A 61 -17.95 -5.94 -11.17
N ASP A 62 -16.99 -6.06 -10.27
CA ASP A 62 -15.90 -7.03 -10.45
C ASP A 62 -16.36 -8.42 -10.00
N HIS A 63 -16.50 -9.32 -10.97
CA HIS A 63 -16.95 -10.70 -10.78
C HIS A 63 -15.77 -11.69 -10.68
N SER A 64 -14.53 -11.19 -10.81
CA SER A 64 -13.31 -12.01 -10.87
C SER A 64 -12.46 -11.89 -9.59
N LEU A 65 -13.11 -11.71 -8.45
CA LEU A 65 -12.48 -11.67 -7.14
C LEU A 65 -12.79 -12.96 -6.40
N GLU A 66 -11.75 -13.70 -6.04
CA GLU A 66 -11.85 -14.89 -5.20
C GLU A 66 -11.74 -14.46 -3.73
N TYR A 67 -12.63 -15.01 -2.91
CA TYR A 67 -12.64 -14.82 -1.47
C TYR A 67 -12.56 -16.20 -0.84
N PRO A 68 -11.76 -16.40 0.23
CA PRO A 68 -11.83 -17.62 1.01
C PRO A 68 -13.25 -17.82 1.55
N SER A 69 -13.69 -19.07 1.76
CA SER A 69 -15.05 -19.28 2.29
C SER A 69 -15.15 -18.86 3.76
N GLN A 70 -14.04 -18.96 4.49
CA GLN A 70 -13.87 -18.54 5.89
C GLN A 70 -12.40 -18.19 6.19
N PRO A 71 -12.10 -17.44 7.28
CA PRO A 71 -10.75 -16.97 7.57
C PRO A 71 -9.67 -18.07 7.66
N SER A 72 -10.03 -19.26 8.14
CA SER A 72 -9.08 -20.37 8.28
C SER A 72 -8.63 -20.97 6.95
N GLU A 73 -9.35 -20.70 5.86
CA GLU A 73 -8.99 -21.16 4.51
C GLU A 73 -8.08 -20.16 3.77
N MET A 74 -7.82 -18.99 4.36
CA MET A 74 -6.93 -18.01 3.76
C MET A 74 -5.47 -18.47 3.83
N ASN A 75 -4.86 -18.79 2.69
CA ASN A 75 -3.43 -19.12 2.61
C ASN A 75 -2.58 -17.85 2.61
N TRP A 76 -2.22 -17.38 3.81
CA TRP A 76 -1.34 -16.23 4.02
C TRP A 76 0.09 -16.42 3.52
N GLY A 77 0.56 -17.64 3.26
CA GLY A 77 1.91 -17.91 2.74
C GLY A 77 2.16 -17.41 1.33
N THR A 78 1.10 -17.19 0.56
CA THR A 78 1.17 -16.51 -0.74
C THR A 78 1.56 -15.03 -0.63
N ILE A 79 1.34 -14.40 0.52
CA ILE A 79 1.58 -12.97 0.75
C ILE A 79 2.80 -12.75 1.67
N TYR A 80 2.92 -13.59 2.71
CA TYR A 80 3.94 -13.52 3.75
C TYR A 80 4.79 -14.80 3.82
N PRO A 81 5.53 -15.16 2.76
CA PRO A 81 6.26 -16.44 2.68
C PRO A 81 7.40 -16.56 3.70
N SER A 82 7.82 -15.48 4.35
CA SER A 82 8.79 -15.52 5.46
C SER A 82 8.18 -16.06 6.76
N PHE A 83 6.85 -15.97 6.92
CA PHE A 83 6.13 -16.28 8.15
C PHE A 83 5.28 -17.55 8.03
N PHE A 84 4.84 -17.89 6.81
CA PHE A 84 3.99 -19.05 6.52
C PHE A 84 4.57 -19.85 5.34
N ASP A 85 4.25 -21.13 5.28
CA ASP A 85 4.51 -21.95 4.11
C ASP A 85 3.56 -21.57 2.97
N ALA A 86 4.11 -21.30 1.79
CA ALA A 86 3.33 -20.83 0.65
C ALA A 86 2.39 -21.91 0.06
N LYS A 87 2.69 -23.19 0.26
CA LYS A 87 1.91 -24.31 -0.28
C LYS A 87 0.83 -24.74 0.70
N THR A 88 1.17 -24.91 1.97
CA THR A 88 0.24 -25.42 2.99
C THR A 88 -0.52 -24.30 3.71
N GLY A 89 0.00 -23.07 3.70
CA GLY A 89 -0.54 -21.94 4.48
C GLY A 89 -0.24 -22.03 5.97
N GLU A 90 0.48 -23.06 6.41
CA GLU A 90 0.82 -23.26 7.82
C GLU A 90 1.85 -22.25 8.29
N ARG A 91 1.78 -21.89 9.57
CA ARG A 91 2.76 -21.00 10.19
C ARG A 91 4.10 -21.71 10.32
N LYS A 92 5.18 -21.00 10.02
CA LYS A 92 6.54 -21.50 10.29
C LYS A 92 6.81 -21.50 11.79
N GLN A 93 7.71 -22.38 12.23
CA GLN A 93 7.97 -22.67 13.66
C GLN A 93 8.27 -21.42 14.52
N GLY A 94 8.96 -20.41 13.97
CA GLY A 94 9.23 -19.15 14.68
C GLY A 94 8.05 -18.19 14.82
N TYR A 95 6.90 -18.50 14.23
CA TYR A 95 5.69 -17.65 14.20
C TYR A 95 4.41 -18.41 14.58
N ALA A 96 4.56 -19.57 15.22
CA ALA A 96 3.46 -20.44 15.62
C ALA A 96 2.42 -19.73 16.50
N ASP A 97 2.89 -18.88 17.44
CA ASP A 97 2.03 -18.16 18.42
C ASP A 97 1.57 -16.76 17.95
N GLY A 98 1.94 -16.34 16.73
CA GLY A 98 1.67 -14.99 16.24
C GLY A 98 0.20 -14.72 15.92
N LYS A 99 -0.27 -13.48 16.06
CA LYS A 99 -1.68 -13.09 15.85
C LYS A 99 -2.13 -12.92 14.38
N GLY A 100 -1.26 -13.22 13.40
CA GLY A 100 -1.57 -13.06 11.96
C GLY A 100 -1.51 -11.60 11.51
N VAL A 101 -2.24 -11.25 10.45
CA VAL A 101 -2.38 -9.85 9.99
C VAL A 101 -3.05 -9.02 11.07
N GLU A 102 -2.44 -7.90 11.45
CA GLU A 102 -2.97 -7.00 12.49
C GLU A 102 -3.39 -5.63 11.94
N PHE A 103 -2.81 -5.15 10.85
CA PHE A 103 -3.16 -3.87 10.23
C PHE A 103 -3.76 -4.11 8.84
N ALA A 104 -4.82 -3.38 8.48
CA ALA A 104 -5.33 -3.39 7.11
C ALA A 104 -5.57 -1.97 6.56
N ASP A 105 -5.02 -1.73 5.38
CA ASP A 105 -5.17 -0.50 4.60
C ASP A 105 -6.19 -0.73 3.48
N VAL A 106 -7.40 -0.20 3.67
CA VAL A 106 -8.56 -0.48 2.82
C VAL A 106 -8.61 0.52 1.68
N GLY A 107 -8.36 0.05 0.46
CA GLY A 107 -8.14 0.92 -0.69
C GLY A 107 -6.75 1.52 -0.68
N CYS A 108 -5.71 0.69 -0.48
CA CYS A 108 -4.34 1.14 -0.22
C CYS A 108 -3.67 1.91 -1.37
N GLY A 109 -4.30 1.97 -2.56
CA GLY A 109 -3.73 2.61 -3.73
C GLY A 109 -2.36 2.02 -4.08
N PHE A 110 -1.36 2.89 -4.27
CA PHE A 110 0.01 2.48 -4.57
C PHE A 110 0.83 2.06 -3.34
N GLY A 111 0.19 1.82 -2.18
CA GLY A 111 0.79 1.17 -1.02
C GLY A 111 1.74 2.03 -0.20
N GLY A 112 1.74 3.36 -0.39
CA GLY A 112 2.67 4.27 0.29
C GLY A 112 2.64 4.17 1.82
N LEU A 113 1.44 4.02 2.41
CA LEU A 113 1.27 3.80 3.85
C LEU A 113 2.00 2.53 4.31
N LEU A 114 1.82 1.41 3.60
CA LEU A 114 2.45 0.13 3.94
C LEU A 114 3.98 0.27 3.94
N MET A 115 4.55 0.91 2.92
CA MET A 115 6.01 1.09 2.82
C MET A 115 6.55 1.96 3.95
N GLN A 116 5.79 2.98 4.37
CA GLN A 116 6.19 3.86 5.47
C GLN A 116 6.09 3.17 6.84
N LEU A 117 5.07 2.33 7.04
CA LEU A 117 4.82 1.68 8.33
C LEU A 117 5.62 0.39 8.52
N ALA A 118 6.01 -0.31 7.44
CA ALA A 118 6.73 -1.58 7.50
C ALA A 118 7.94 -1.54 8.46
N PRO A 119 8.84 -0.53 8.37
CA PRO A 119 10.02 -0.45 9.22
C PRO A 119 9.71 -0.02 10.66
N GLN A 120 8.56 0.63 10.88
CA GLN A 120 8.16 1.16 12.19
C GLN A 120 7.48 0.09 13.06
N PHE A 121 6.92 -0.94 12.43
CA PHE A 121 6.30 -2.07 13.13
C PHE A 121 6.76 -3.40 12.53
N PRO A 122 8.06 -3.74 12.66
CA PRO A 122 8.65 -4.91 12.00
C PRO A 122 7.97 -6.24 12.36
N ASP A 123 7.38 -6.32 13.55
CA ASP A 123 6.71 -7.52 14.06
C ASP A 123 5.20 -7.58 13.74
N LYS A 124 4.66 -6.57 13.04
CA LYS A 124 3.25 -6.47 12.71
C LYS A 124 3.02 -6.72 11.23
N LEU A 125 2.24 -7.76 10.93
CA LEU A 125 1.80 -8.04 9.56
C LEU A 125 0.72 -7.04 9.12
N MET A 126 0.91 -6.42 7.96
CA MET A 126 0.01 -5.40 7.40
C MET A 126 -0.40 -5.73 5.98
N LEU A 127 -1.70 -5.63 5.70
CA LEU A 127 -2.27 -5.95 4.41
C LEU A 127 -2.89 -4.73 3.74
N GLY A 128 -2.44 -4.41 2.52
CA GLY A 128 -3.19 -3.55 1.60
C GLY A 128 -4.29 -4.31 0.89
N LEU A 129 -5.50 -3.76 0.88
CA LEU A 129 -6.61 -4.25 0.07
C LEU A 129 -6.84 -3.25 -1.07
N GLU A 130 -6.71 -3.68 -2.32
CA GLU A 130 -6.94 -2.82 -3.49
C GLU A 130 -7.75 -3.59 -4.54
N ILE A 131 -8.70 -2.93 -5.19
CA ILE A 131 -9.61 -3.59 -6.13
C ILE A 131 -9.03 -3.61 -7.55
N ARG A 132 -8.19 -2.62 -7.89
CA ARG A 132 -7.60 -2.45 -9.22
C ARG A 132 -6.46 -3.44 -9.43
N VAL A 133 -6.59 -4.26 -10.48
CA VAL A 133 -5.61 -5.31 -10.84
C VAL A 133 -4.21 -4.73 -11.01
N HIS A 134 -4.07 -3.70 -11.85
CA HIS A 134 -2.74 -3.15 -12.17
C HIS A 134 -2.13 -2.43 -10.96
N VAL A 135 -2.93 -1.75 -10.14
CA VAL A 135 -2.42 -1.08 -8.94
C VAL A 135 -1.98 -2.11 -7.90
N THR A 136 -2.75 -3.18 -7.72
CA THR A 136 -2.36 -4.31 -6.85
C THR A 136 -1.04 -4.93 -7.33
N GLN A 137 -0.89 -5.16 -8.65
CA GLN A 137 0.34 -5.71 -9.22
C GLN A 137 1.54 -4.78 -8.98
N TYR A 138 1.38 -3.46 -9.14
CA TYR A 138 2.43 -2.49 -8.81
C TYR A 138 2.89 -2.63 -7.36
N VAL A 139 1.94 -2.66 -6.42
CA VAL A 139 2.26 -2.73 -4.99
C VAL A 139 2.97 -4.05 -4.68
N HIS A 140 2.49 -5.16 -5.24
CA HIS A 140 3.14 -6.47 -5.11
C HIS A 140 4.59 -6.40 -5.61
N ASP A 141 4.80 -5.94 -6.85
CA ASP A 141 6.13 -5.87 -7.46
C ASP A 141 7.07 -4.96 -6.67
N LYS A 142 6.55 -3.85 -6.13
CA LYS A 142 7.29 -2.92 -5.27
C LYS A 142 7.72 -3.57 -3.95
N ILE A 143 6.83 -4.32 -3.30
CA ILE A 143 7.15 -5.07 -2.07
C ILE A 143 8.25 -6.10 -2.36
N VAL A 144 8.14 -6.84 -3.47
CA VAL A 144 9.16 -7.82 -3.86
C VAL A 144 10.50 -7.15 -4.13
N ALA A 145 10.52 -6.04 -4.87
CA ALA A 145 11.74 -5.27 -5.14
C ALA A 145 12.43 -4.81 -3.84
N LEU A 146 11.66 -4.30 -2.87
CA LEU A 146 12.20 -3.85 -1.59
C LEU A 146 12.75 -5.00 -0.74
N ARG A 147 12.08 -6.17 -0.73
CA ARG A 147 12.57 -7.38 -0.05
C ARG A 147 13.89 -7.87 -0.67
N LEU A 148 13.99 -7.89 -2.00
CA LEU A 148 15.22 -8.23 -2.71
C LEU A 148 16.33 -7.23 -2.43
N ALA A 149 16.02 -5.93 -2.38
CA ALA A 149 17.00 -4.88 -2.12
C ALA A 149 17.54 -4.96 -0.70
N ALA A 150 16.67 -5.27 0.26
CA ALA A 150 17.08 -5.51 1.64
C ALA A 150 18.00 -6.73 1.77
N GLN A 151 17.73 -7.81 1.02
CA GLN A 151 18.58 -8.99 0.99
C GLN A 151 19.94 -8.70 0.33
N GLN A 152 19.94 -8.03 -0.82
CA GLN A 152 21.16 -7.69 -1.56
C GLN A 152 22.08 -6.79 -0.72
N GLY A 153 21.56 -5.70 -0.16
CA GLY A 153 22.38 -4.79 0.65
C GLY A 153 22.97 -5.45 1.89
N ARG A 154 22.26 -6.40 2.52
CA ARG A 154 22.81 -7.19 3.64
C ARG A 154 23.96 -8.11 3.21
N LEU A 155 23.86 -8.72 2.03
CA LEU A 155 24.95 -9.56 1.48
C LEU A 155 26.17 -8.73 1.08
N GLU A 156 25.95 -7.54 0.52
CA GLU A 156 27.04 -6.60 0.18
C GLU A 156 27.74 -6.09 1.44
N GLN A 157 26.99 -5.75 2.49
CA GLN A 157 27.55 -5.35 3.79
C GLN A 157 28.36 -6.48 4.44
N ALA A 158 27.83 -7.70 4.47
CA ALA A 158 28.55 -8.85 5.03
C ALA A 158 29.88 -9.13 4.31
N LYS A 159 29.91 -8.99 2.97
CA LYS A 159 31.16 -9.11 2.19
C LYS A 159 32.15 -8.00 2.50
N ALA A 160 31.68 -6.75 2.62
CA ALA A 160 32.54 -5.63 2.99
C ALA A 160 33.13 -5.79 4.39
N ASP A 161 32.33 -6.30 5.34
CA ASP A 161 32.79 -6.60 6.70
C ASP A 161 33.85 -7.73 6.69
N GLU A 162 33.65 -8.79 5.90
CA GLU A 162 34.64 -9.87 5.71
C GLU A 162 35.96 -9.37 5.08
N GLU A 163 35.89 -8.55 4.03
CA GLU A 163 37.08 -7.97 3.37
C GLU A 163 37.84 -6.99 4.29
N SER A 164 37.13 -6.23 5.13
CA SER A 164 37.74 -5.31 6.09
C SER A 164 38.45 -6.01 7.25
N ASN A 165 38.03 -7.23 7.60
CA ASN A 165 38.60 -8.01 8.69
C ASN A 165 39.84 -8.84 8.29
N ASP A 166 40.11 -8.98 6.98
CA ASP A 166 41.26 -9.72 6.44
C ASP A 166 42.44 -8.80 6.03
N THR A 167 42.36 -7.50 6.36
CA THR A 167 43.44 -6.54 6.08
C THR A 167 44.32 -6.34 7.34
N PRO A 168 45.65 -6.61 7.30
CA PRO A 168 46.53 -6.29 8.42
C PRO A 168 46.52 -4.79 8.68
N VAL A 169 46.35 -4.40 9.94
CA VAL A 169 46.40 -3.01 10.39
C VAL A 169 47.82 -2.46 10.21
N GLU A 170 48.10 -1.84 9.06
CA GLU A 170 49.24 -0.95 8.91
C GLU A 170 48.94 0.37 9.60
N VAL A 171 49.58 0.58 10.74
CA VAL A 171 49.66 1.87 11.42
C VAL A 171 50.42 2.83 10.52
N SER A 172 49.72 3.75 9.87
CA SER A 172 50.32 4.89 9.16
C SER A 172 49.90 6.20 9.79
N THR A 173 50.89 6.88 10.36
CA THR A 173 50.86 8.17 11.02
C THR A 173 50.74 9.34 10.04
N SER A 174 49.85 10.28 10.37
CA SER A 174 49.84 11.73 10.10
C SER A 174 50.19 12.26 8.70
N SER A 175 49.31 13.10 8.15
CA SER A 175 49.58 14.55 8.06
C SER A 175 48.33 15.32 7.65
N THR A 176 48.07 16.38 8.40
CA THR A 176 46.98 17.33 8.24
C THR A 176 47.47 18.48 7.36
N THR A 177 46.76 18.78 6.28
CA THR A 177 46.88 20.06 5.58
C THR A 177 45.50 20.66 5.36
N ALA A 178 45.28 21.80 6.00
CA ALA A 178 44.12 22.65 5.87
C ALA A 178 44.16 23.40 4.53
N ILE A 179 43.01 23.48 3.86
CA ILE A 179 42.76 24.43 2.76
C ILE A 179 41.42 25.12 3.04
N GLU A 180 41.47 26.44 3.17
CA GLU A 180 40.35 27.36 3.39
C GLU A 180 39.50 27.60 2.12
N PRO A 181 38.26 28.11 2.25
CA PRO A 181 37.26 28.09 1.20
C PRO A 181 37.27 29.37 0.34
N ALA A 182 37.04 29.22 -0.97
CA ALA A 182 36.77 30.34 -1.87
C ALA A 182 35.25 30.52 -2.06
N THR A 183 34.76 31.67 -1.64
CA THR A 183 33.41 32.21 -1.86
C THR A 183 33.27 32.81 -3.26
N THR A 184 32.19 32.50 -3.97
CA THR A 184 31.68 33.34 -5.08
C THR A 184 30.16 33.41 -5.03
N GLU A 185 29.64 34.63 -4.87
CA GLU A 185 28.24 35.00 -4.94
C GLU A 185 27.73 35.19 -6.37
N ASN A 186 26.41 34.96 -6.52
CA ASN A 186 25.42 35.60 -7.41
C ASN A 186 25.54 35.49 -8.93
N THR A 187 24.49 34.93 -9.56
CA THR A 187 23.38 35.75 -10.07
C THR A 187 22.18 34.89 -10.47
N THR A 188 20.99 35.25 -9.96
CA THR A 188 19.70 34.64 -10.31
C THR A 188 19.03 35.45 -11.41
N THR A 189 18.75 34.83 -12.55
CA THR A 189 17.85 35.36 -13.58
C THR A 189 16.76 34.33 -13.88
N SER A 190 15.52 34.63 -13.50
CA SER A 190 14.35 33.80 -13.77
C SER A 190 13.86 33.99 -15.22
N PRO A 191 13.63 32.94 -16.01
CA PRO A 191 12.88 33.01 -17.26
C PRO A 191 11.36 32.88 -17.01
N PRO A 192 10.52 33.34 -17.95
CA PRO A 192 9.07 33.47 -17.78
C PRO A 192 8.35 32.11 -17.84
N GLN A 193 7.23 32.04 -17.11
CA GLN A 193 6.35 30.86 -17.01
C GLN A 193 5.81 30.39 -18.39
N PRO A 194 5.81 29.07 -18.67
CA PRO A 194 5.21 28.52 -19.89
C PRO A 194 3.68 28.38 -19.76
N PRO A 195 2.96 28.32 -20.90
CA PRO A 195 1.50 28.24 -20.92
C PRO A 195 0.96 26.93 -20.30
N ALA A 196 -0.29 26.98 -19.80
CA ALA A 196 -0.92 25.96 -18.94
C ALA A 196 -0.87 24.50 -19.44
N ALA A 197 -0.76 24.24 -20.74
CA ALA A 197 -0.59 22.89 -21.28
C ALA A 197 0.83 22.33 -21.07
N ALA A 198 1.86 23.18 -21.14
CA ALA A 198 3.24 22.83 -20.81
C ALA A 198 3.42 22.72 -19.29
N ALA A 199 2.66 23.46 -18.48
CA ALA A 199 2.65 23.32 -17.03
C ALA A 199 2.10 21.96 -16.57
N ALA A 200 1.08 21.41 -17.26
CA ALA A 200 0.56 20.08 -16.94
C ALA A 200 1.51 18.95 -17.34
N ALA A 201 2.24 19.09 -18.46
CA ALA A 201 3.28 18.15 -18.88
C ALA A 201 4.51 18.24 -17.96
N ALA A 202 4.97 19.45 -17.64
CA ALA A 202 6.07 19.68 -16.70
C ALA A 202 5.75 19.19 -15.28
N ALA A 203 4.51 19.39 -14.80
CA ALA A 203 4.08 18.85 -13.52
C ALA A 203 4.04 17.33 -13.51
N ALA A 204 3.64 16.68 -14.62
CA ALA A 204 3.66 15.22 -14.75
C ALA A 204 5.09 14.65 -14.77
N ASP A 205 6.03 15.33 -15.44
CA ASP A 205 7.45 14.98 -15.43
C ASP A 205 8.08 15.16 -14.05
N ASP A 206 7.66 16.18 -13.29
CA ASP A 206 8.10 16.44 -11.91
C ASP A 206 7.59 15.35 -10.95
N GLU A 207 6.32 14.90 -11.04
CA GLU A 207 5.83 13.82 -10.17
C GLU A 207 6.54 12.48 -10.44
N ASP A 208 6.84 12.18 -11.70
CA ASP A 208 7.51 10.95 -12.08
C ASP A 208 9.00 10.99 -11.64
N GLN A 209 9.64 12.17 -11.64
CA GLN A 209 11.00 12.37 -11.11
C GLN A 209 11.05 12.28 -9.58
N ASP A 210 10.10 12.90 -8.87
CA ASP A 210 9.95 12.80 -7.41
C ASP A 210 9.72 11.34 -6.99
N GLU A 211 8.84 10.62 -7.70
CA GLU A 211 8.62 9.20 -7.45
C GLU A 211 9.90 8.39 -7.66
N ALA A 212 10.61 8.61 -8.78
CA ALA A 212 11.83 7.88 -9.08
C ALA A 212 12.90 8.09 -8.00
N THR A 213 13.05 9.34 -7.52
CA THR A 213 14.00 9.69 -6.46
C THR A 213 13.62 9.02 -5.13
N ALA A 214 12.35 9.13 -4.72
CA ALA A 214 11.87 8.50 -3.48
C ALA A 214 12.01 6.97 -3.53
N ASN A 215 11.72 6.36 -4.68
CA ASN A 215 11.87 4.93 -4.90
C ASN A 215 13.35 4.49 -4.87
N ALA A 216 14.25 5.28 -5.47
CA ALA A 216 15.69 5.01 -5.43
C ALA A 216 16.22 5.07 -3.99
N GLN A 217 15.77 6.05 -3.20
CA GLN A 217 16.12 6.17 -1.80
C GLN A 217 15.63 4.95 -1.00
N LEU A 218 14.36 4.54 -1.16
CA LEU A 218 13.80 3.35 -0.51
C LEU A 218 14.60 2.08 -0.83
N VAL A 219 14.99 1.88 -2.09
CA VAL A 219 15.80 0.72 -2.50
C VAL A 219 17.19 0.78 -1.83
N SER A 220 17.86 1.94 -1.88
CA SER A 220 19.20 2.09 -1.31
C SER A 220 19.26 1.84 0.19
N SER A 221 18.22 2.23 0.93
CA SER A 221 18.13 2.05 2.38
C SER A 221 17.37 0.79 2.81
N ALA A 222 16.91 -0.05 1.88
CA ALA A 222 16.04 -1.19 2.21
C ALA A 222 16.69 -2.18 3.18
N HIS A 223 18.01 -2.36 3.10
CA HIS A 223 18.77 -3.25 3.98
C HIS A 223 18.83 -2.75 5.44
N LEU A 224 18.65 -1.45 5.66
CA LEU A 224 18.60 -0.82 6.98
C LEU A 224 17.20 -0.87 7.61
N ALA A 225 16.17 -1.18 6.82
CA ALA A 225 14.79 -1.19 7.30
C ALA A 225 14.52 -2.41 8.19
N PRO A 226 14.11 -2.21 9.47
CA PRO A 226 13.68 -3.31 10.34
C PRO A 226 12.58 -4.16 9.68
N GLY A 227 12.67 -5.48 9.82
CA GLY A 227 11.73 -6.42 9.20
C GLY A 227 11.86 -6.57 7.67
N SER A 228 12.65 -5.71 7.01
CA SER A 228 12.99 -5.78 5.58
C SER A 228 11.77 -5.97 4.66
N TYR A 229 10.67 -5.29 4.99
CA TYR A 229 9.41 -5.33 4.24
C TYR A 229 8.79 -6.73 4.11
N HIS A 230 9.24 -7.72 4.89
CA HIS A 230 8.60 -9.04 4.91
C HIS A 230 7.21 -9.00 5.56
N ASN A 231 6.97 -8.01 6.43
CA ASN A 231 5.75 -7.82 7.20
C ASN A 231 4.62 -7.10 6.45
N VAL A 232 4.83 -6.64 5.22
CA VAL A 232 3.79 -6.00 4.40
C VAL A 232 3.43 -6.82 3.19
N GLY A 233 2.16 -6.78 2.81
CA GLY A 233 1.60 -7.48 1.67
C GLY A 233 0.44 -6.72 1.04
N VAL A 234 0.03 -7.14 -0.15
CA VAL A 234 -1.16 -6.60 -0.83
C VAL A 234 -2.01 -7.75 -1.35
N LEU A 235 -3.33 -7.56 -1.34
CA LEU A 235 -4.30 -8.49 -1.88
C LEU A 235 -5.28 -7.74 -2.78
N ARG A 236 -5.57 -8.33 -3.94
CA ARG A 236 -6.63 -7.84 -4.81
C ARG A 236 -7.98 -8.22 -4.19
N ALA A 237 -8.65 -7.25 -3.58
CA ALA A 237 -9.91 -7.49 -2.87
C ALA A 237 -10.79 -6.25 -2.88
N ASN A 238 -12.10 -6.47 -2.78
CA ASN A 238 -13.04 -5.39 -2.53
C ASN A 238 -13.22 -5.19 -1.02
N GLY A 239 -12.69 -4.08 -0.49
CA GLY A 239 -12.84 -3.69 0.91
C GLY A 239 -14.27 -3.37 1.39
N MET A 240 -15.27 -3.46 0.51
CA MET A 240 -16.70 -3.37 0.84
C MET A 240 -17.40 -4.74 0.87
N LYS A 241 -16.66 -5.84 0.63
CA LYS A 241 -17.25 -7.17 0.57
C LYS A 241 -16.41 -8.16 1.35
N PHE A 242 -17.07 -8.88 2.25
CA PHE A 242 -16.53 -10.11 2.83
C PHE A 242 -15.20 -9.91 3.58
N LEU A 243 -15.00 -8.78 4.28
CA LEU A 243 -13.87 -8.68 5.21
C LEU A 243 -13.87 -9.81 6.26
N PRO A 244 -15.03 -10.22 6.82
CA PRO A 244 -15.11 -11.37 7.72
C PRO A 244 -14.70 -12.71 7.09
N ASN A 245 -14.55 -12.81 5.77
CA ASN A 245 -14.02 -14.00 5.12
C ASN A 245 -12.49 -14.06 5.20
N PHE A 246 -11.81 -12.90 5.24
CA PHE A 246 -10.35 -12.86 5.35
C PHE A 246 -9.87 -12.89 6.80
N PHE A 247 -10.60 -12.23 7.70
CA PHE A 247 -10.16 -11.99 9.07
C PHE A 247 -11.11 -12.62 10.09
N THR A 248 -10.55 -13.23 11.11
CA THR A 248 -11.33 -13.71 12.26
C THR A 248 -11.86 -12.52 13.09
N LYS A 249 -12.85 -12.79 13.94
CA LYS A 249 -13.35 -11.81 14.91
C LYS A 249 -12.17 -11.26 15.73
N HIS A 250 -12.07 -9.93 15.82
CA HIS A 250 -11.04 -9.21 16.57
C HIS A 250 -9.59 -9.45 16.11
N GLN A 251 -9.36 -9.91 14.89
CA GLN A 251 -8.01 -10.13 14.39
C GLN A 251 -7.21 -8.82 14.25
N LEU A 252 -7.84 -7.77 13.71
CA LEU A 252 -7.17 -6.50 13.41
C LEU A 252 -7.05 -5.62 14.64
N SER A 253 -6.03 -4.75 14.65
CA SER A 253 -5.81 -3.68 15.63
C SER A 253 -5.82 -2.29 15.01
N LYS A 254 -5.56 -2.16 13.71
CA LYS A 254 -5.65 -0.89 12.99
C LYS A 254 -6.33 -1.07 11.62
N LEU A 255 -7.25 -0.17 11.29
CA LEU A 255 -7.91 -0.05 10.00
C LEU A 255 -7.68 1.34 9.42
N PHE A 256 -7.27 1.43 8.16
CA PHE A 256 -7.01 2.70 7.50
C PHE A 256 -7.96 2.89 6.30
N PHE A 257 -8.60 4.07 6.24
CA PHE A 257 -9.43 4.50 5.11
C PHE A 257 -8.94 5.88 4.66
N LEU A 258 -7.97 5.88 3.74
CA LEU A 258 -7.23 7.08 3.38
C LEU A 258 -7.62 7.54 1.98
N PHE A 259 -8.12 8.76 1.87
CA PHE A 259 -8.59 9.38 0.62
C PHE A 259 -9.55 8.49 -0.21
N PRO A 260 -10.59 7.88 0.42
CA PRO A 260 -11.52 7.02 -0.31
C PRO A 260 -12.34 7.82 -1.35
N ASP A 261 -12.86 7.14 -2.38
CA ASP A 261 -13.68 7.78 -3.41
C ASP A 261 -14.95 8.41 -2.77
N PRO A 262 -15.17 9.73 -2.96
CA PRO A 262 -16.28 10.45 -2.33
C PRO A 262 -17.65 10.09 -2.90
N HIS A 263 -17.69 9.58 -4.13
CA HIS A 263 -18.93 9.25 -4.85
C HIS A 263 -20.00 10.36 -4.77
N PHE A 264 -19.64 11.58 -5.19
CA PHE A 264 -20.43 12.83 -5.05
C PHE A 264 -21.92 12.80 -5.44
N LYS A 265 -22.37 11.84 -6.24
CA LYS A 265 -23.79 11.77 -6.65
C LYS A 265 -24.57 11.00 -5.59
N SER A 266 -25.66 11.56 -5.04
CA SER A 266 -26.46 10.92 -3.97
C SER A 266 -26.82 9.46 -4.25
N ARG A 267 -27.20 9.13 -5.49
CA ARG A 267 -27.49 7.75 -5.94
C ARG A 267 -26.33 6.77 -5.81
N LYS A 268 -25.10 7.27 -5.65
CA LYS A 268 -23.86 6.52 -5.49
C LYS A 268 -23.34 6.51 -4.05
N HIS A 269 -24.01 7.15 -3.08
CA HIS A 269 -23.53 7.15 -1.69
C HIS A 269 -23.48 5.74 -1.08
N LYS A 270 -24.29 4.80 -1.58
CA LYS A 270 -24.20 3.37 -1.22
C LYS A 270 -22.86 2.70 -1.56
N ALA A 271 -22.04 3.33 -2.39
CA ALA A 271 -20.70 2.86 -2.74
C ALA A 271 -19.62 3.48 -1.84
N ARG A 272 -19.96 4.39 -0.91
CA ARG A 272 -18.99 4.94 0.06
C ARG A 272 -18.54 3.84 1.02
N ILE A 273 -17.23 3.77 1.27
CA ILE A 273 -16.60 2.74 2.09
C ILE A 273 -17.05 2.79 3.56
N ILE A 274 -17.42 3.97 4.06
CA ILE A 274 -18.05 4.11 5.38
C ILE A 274 -19.57 4.18 5.22
N SER A 275 -20.26 3.17 5.71
CA SER A 275 -21.71 3.07 5.77
C SER A 275 -22.15 2.23 6.97
N PRO A 276 -23.39 2.36 7.49
CA PRO A 276 -23.84 1.61 8.65
C PRO A 276 -23.62 0.09 8.56
N THR A 277 -23.87 -0.52 7.41
CA THR A 277 -23.68 -1.96 7.20
C THR A 277 -22.22 -2.36 7.28
N LEU A 278 -21.33 -1.59 6.64
CA LEU A 278 -19.90 -1.90 6.63
C LEU A 278 -19.25 -1.67 8.00
N LEU A 279 -19.74 -0.69 8.78
CA LEU A 279 -19.22 -0.45 10.13
C LEU A 279 -19.39 -1.65 11.06
N ALA A 280 -20.45 -2.45 10.89
CA ALA A 280 -20.63 -3.68 11.65
C ALA A 280 -19.56 -4.74 11.28
N GLU A 281 -19.25 -4.90 10.00
CA GLU A 281 -18.17 -5.78 9.54
C GLU A 281 -16.80 -5.30 10.04
N TYR A 282 -16.53 -4.00 9.99
CA TYR A 282 -15.29 -3.41 10.52
C TYR A 282 -15.16 -3.62 12.03
N ALA A 283 -16.25 -3.45 12.80
CA ALA A 283 -16.26 -3.70 14.24
C ALA A 283 -16.10 -5.18 14.60
N TYR A 284 -16.53 -6.10 13.72
CA TYR A 284 -16.34 -7.54 13.89
C TYR A 284 -14.86 -7.92 13.76
N VAL A 285 -14.17 -7.45 12.71
CA VAL A 285 -12.76 -7.80 12.47
C VAL A 285 -11.77 -7.02 13.34
N LEU A 286 -12.14 -5.83 13.83
CA LEU A 286 -11.30 -4.98 14.67
C LEU A 286 -11.51 -5.31 16.16
N ARG A 287 -10.42 -5.56 16.90
CA ARG A 287 -10.46 -5.86 18.34
C ARG A 287 -10.85 -4.66 19.19
N PRO A 288 -11.46 -4.84 20.38
CA PRO A 288 -11.60 -3.78 21.38
C PRO A 288 -10.26 -3.06 21.63
N GLY A 289 -10.29 -1.72 21.67
CA GLY A 289 -9.11 -0.86 21.74
C GLY A 289 -8.37 -0.67 20.40
N GLY A 290 -8.77 -1.37 19.34
CA GLY A 290 -8.27 -1.15 17.99
C GLY A 290 -8.72 0.20 17.42
N ILE A 291 -8.01 0.73 16.43
CA ILE A 291 -8.22 2.10 15.93
C ILE A 291 -8.55 2.11 14.44
N VAL A 292 -9.60 2.85 14.06
CA VAL A 292 -9.91 3.24 12.69
C VAL A 292 -9.35 4.62 12.42
N TYR A 293 -8.55 4.79 11.36
CA TYR A 293 -8.03 6.06 10.88
C TYR A 293 -8.75 6.45 9.59
N ILE A 294 -9.31 7.66 9.56
CA ILE A 294 -9.91 8.22 8.35
C ILE A 294 -9.24 9.54 7.99
N ILE A 295 -8.97 9.75 6.71
CA ILE A 295 -8.51 11.04 6.18
C ILE A 295 -9.03 11.25 4.76
N THR A 296 -9.41 12.48 4.41
CA THR A 296 -9.81 12.85 3.05
C THR A 296 -9.63 14.35 2.84
N ASP A 297 -9.45 14.74 1.59
CA ASP A 297 -9.46 16.13 1.11
C ASP A 297 -10.88 16.66 0.81
N VAL A 298 -11.90 15.79 0.83
CA VAL A 298 -13.28 16.16 0.54
C VAL A 298 -14.07 16.36 1.83
N ARG A 299 -14.38 17.61 2.16
CA ARG A 299 -15.10 17.97 3.40
C ARG A 299 -16.43 17.22 3.59
N GLU A 300 -17.25 17.13 2.54
CA GLU A 300 -18.54 16.43 2.60
C GLU A 300 -18.38 14.92 2.89
N LEU A 301 -17.34 14.30 2.32
CA LEU A 301 -17.04 12.90 2.60
C LEU A 301 -16.54 12.74 4.03
N TYR A 302 -15.69 13.65 4.51
CA TYR A 302 -15.25 13.66 5.90
C TYR A 302 -16.43 13.73 6.86
N ASP A 303 -17.32 14.71 6.71
CA ASP A 303 -18.49 14.88 7.58
C ASP A 303 -19.39 13.62 7.53
N TRP A 304 -19.50 12.96 6.38
CA TRP A 304 -20.19 11.68 6.25
C TRP A 304 -19.51 10.57 7.06
N MET A 305 -18.21 10.35 6.87
CA MET A 305 -17.47 9.28 7.56
C MET A 305 -17.46 9.51 9.08
N ASP A 306 -17.14 10.74 9.49
CA ASP A 306 -17.05 11.16 10.89
C ASP A 306 -18.38 11.03 11.63
N LYS A 307 -19.50 11.39 10.97
CA LYS A 307 -20.85 11.21 11.50
C LYS A 307 -21.20 9.73 11.69
N HIS A 308 -21.03 8.90 10.65
CA HIS A 308 -21.47 7.50 10.73
C HIS A 308 -20.64 6.69 11.73
N LEU A 309 -19.32 6.92 11.78
CA LEU A 309 -18.46 6.34 12.82
C LEU A 309 -18.87 6.83 14.21
N GLY A 310 -19.11 8.14 14.38
CA GLY A 310 -19.52 8.70 15.67
C GLY A 310 -20.92 8.28 16.16
N GLN A 311 -21.79 7.82 15.26
CA GLN A 311 -23.12 7.31 15.60
C GLN A 311 -23.15 5.80 15.87
N HIS A 312 -22.12 5.06 15.46
CA HIS A 312 -22.08 3.62 15.63
C HIS A 312 -21.71 3.24 17.07
N PRO A 313 -22.47 2.34 17.74
CA PRO A 313 -22.33 2.09 19.17
C PRO A 313 -20.96 1.50 19.58
N LEU A 314 -20.27 0.85 18.64
CA LEU A 314 -18.96 0.22 18.90
C LEU A 314 -17.77 1.13 18.58
N PHE A 315 -17.98 2.42 18.28
CA PHE A 315 -16.89 3.34 17.97
C PHE A 315 -16.96 4.61 18.80
N LYS A 316 -15.80 5.06 19.28
CA LYS A 316 -15.64 6.30 20.04
C LYS A 316 -14.57 7.17 19.38
N ARG A 317 -14.91 8.42 19.10
CA ARG A 317 -13.97 9.38 18.52
C ARG A 317 -12.81 9.65 19.47
N LEU A 318 -11.60 9.65 18.93
CA LEU A 318 -10.37 9.99 19.65
C LEU A 318 -10.01 11.46 19.41
N PRO A 319 -9.51 12.19 20.44
CA PRO A 319 -9.02 13.55 20.26
C PRO A 319 -7.66 13.54 19.53
N LYS A 320 -7.53 14.32 18.45
CA LYS A 320 -6.42 14.27 17.47
C LYS A 320 -5.02 14.42 18.06
N ASP A 321 -4.87 15.19 19.15
CA ASP A 321 -3.58 15.56 19.73
C ASP A 321 -3.40 15.07 21.17
N GLN A 322 -4.18 14.07 21.58
CA GLN A 322 -4.22 13.59 22.96
C GLN A 322 -4.24 12.07 23.03
N GLY A 323 -3.99 11.55 24.24
CA GLY A 323 -4.10 10.12 24.55
C GLY A 323 -3.28 9.26 23.59
N VAL A 324 -3.91 8.21 23.07
CA VAL A 324 -3.28 7.20 22.20
C VAL A 324 -2.83 7.72 20.84
N LEU A 325 -3.33 8.88 20.37
CA LEU A 325 -2.92 9.45 19.08
C LEU A 325 -1.69 10.35 19.20
N LYS A 326 -1.40 10.87 20.41
CA LYS A 326 -0.26 11.76 20.62
C LYS A 326 1.03 10.98 20.45
N GLY A 327 1.77 11.29 19.38
CA GLY A 327 3.01 10.59 19.04
C GLY A 327 2.79 9.21 18.43
N ASP A 328 1.57 8.86 18.00
CA ASP A 328 1.36 7.63 17.22
C ASP A 328 1.98 7.81 15.83
N PRO A 329 2.99 7.02 15.45
CA PRO A 329 3.60 7.09 14.11
C PRO A 329 2.60 6.87 12.97
N CYS A 330 1.49 6.16 13.23
CA CYS A 330 0.43 6.02 12.24
C CYS A 330 -0.20 7.35 11.88
N VAL A 331 -0.33 8.30 12.82
CA VAL A 331 -0.92 9.62 12.55
C VAL A 331 -0.07 10.37 11.54
N GLU A 332 1.24 10.44 11.72
CA GLU A 332 2.12 11.08 10.75
C GLU A 332 2.02 10.42 9.37
N ALA A 333 2.09 9.08 9.34
CA ALA A 333 2.05 8.32 8.09
C ALA A 333 0.74 8.52 7.31
N VAL A 334 -0.42 8.62 7.96
CA VAL A 334 -1.69 8.84 7.23
C VAL A 334 -1.75 10.20 6.53
N TYR A 335 -1.05 11.22 7.01
CA TYR A 335 -1.01 12.55 6.39
C TYR A 335 -0.04 12.64 5.20
N THR A 336 1.05 11.88 5.24
CA THR A 336 2.23 12.14 4.39
C THR A 336 2.61 10.96 3.49
N ALA A 337 2.27 9.72 3.85
CA ALA A 337 2.80 8.54 3.18
C ALA A 337 2.09 8.20 1.87
N THR A 338 0.80 8.54 1.73
CA THR A 338 0.00 8.18 0.55
C THR A 338 0.22 9.15 -0.61
N GLU A 339 0.08 8.64 -1.83
CA GLU A 339 0.24 9.46 -3.04
C GLU A 339 -0.83 10.55 -3.15
N GLU A 340 -2.08 10.20 -2.82
CA GLU A 340 -3.19 11.14 -2.70
C GLU A 340 -2.88 12.23 -1.67
N GLY A 341 -2.33 11.87 -0.49
CA GLY A 341 -1.93 12.84 0.53
C GLY A 341 -0.83 13.81 0.07
N LYS A 342 0.19 13.31 -0.63
CA LYS A 342 1.25 14.15 -1.24
C LYS A 342 0.69 15.06 -2.33
N LYS A 343 -0.25 14.58 -3.13
CA LYS A 343 -0.92 15.37 -4.16
C LYS A 343 -1.75 16.51 -3.55
N VAL A 344 -2.48 16.24 -2.48
CA VAL A 344 -3.26 17.26 -1.76
C VAL A 344 -2.34 18.35 -1.22
N GLU A 345 -1.20 17.96 -0.63
CA GLU A 345 -0.18 18.90 -0.13
C GLU A 345 0.36 19.83 -1.22
N ARG A 346 0.80 19.27 -2.35
CA ARG A 346 1.31 20.04 -3.50
C ARG A 346 0.29 21.04 -4.04
N ASN A 347 -0.99 20.67 -4.00
CA ASN A 347 -2.10 21.52 -4.40
C ASN A 347 -2.60 22.47 -3.30
N ARG A 348 -1.95 22.48 -2.12
CA ARG A 348 -2.36 23.28 -0.95
C ARG A 348 -3.82 23.03 -0.54
N GLY A 349 -4.27 21.79 -0.70
CA GLY A 349 -5.61 21.35 -0.30
C GLY A 349 -5.67 21.00 1.18
N ASP A 350 -6.85 21.14 1.77
CA ASP A 350 -7.09 20.74 3.16
C ASP A 350 -7.10 19.21 3.31
N LYS A 351 -6.67 18.71 4.47
CA LYS A 351 -6.76 17.30 4.86
C LYS A 351 -7.59 17.16 6.12
N TRP A 352 -8.74 16.52 6.01
CA TRP A 352 -9.67 16.29 7.09
C TRP A 352 -9.50 14.89 7.68
N PHE A 353 -8.85 14.82 8.84
CA PHE A 353 -8.56 13.58 9.57
C PHE A 353 -9.55 13.34 10.72
N SER A 354 -9.77 12.09 11.12
CA SER A 354 -10.32 11.68 12.42
C SER A 354 -9.85 10.27 12.72
N ALA A 355 -9.84 9.87 14.01
CA ALA A 355 -9.66 8.47 14.37
C ALA A 355 -10.68 8.03 15.43
N PHE A 356 -10.99 6.74 15.44
CA PHE A 356 -11.99 6.15 16.31
C PHE A 356 -11.46 4.87 16.95
N GLU A 357 -11.61 4.77 18.26
CA GLU A 357 -11.36 3.54 19.01
C GLU A 357 -12.57 2.62 18.90
N ARG A 358 -12.33 1.33 18.73
CA ARG A 358 -13.36 0.29 18.78
C ARG A 358 -13.63 -0.10 20.23
N LEU A 359 -14.87 0.13 20.69
CA LEU A 359 -15.31 -0.16 22.06
C LEU A 359 -15.58 -1.66 22.28
N PRO A 360 -15.51 -2.18 23.52
CA PRO A 360 -15.94 -3.54 23.83
C PRO A 360 -17.36 -3.86 23.34
N ASP A 361 -17.63 -5.15 23.09
CA ASP A 361 -19.01 -5.59 22.83
C ASP A 361 -19.84 -5.29 24.11
N PRO A 362 -21.11 -4.86 23.99
CA PRO A 362 -21.97 -4.70 25.16
C PRO A 362 -22.01 -6.02 25.94
N GLU A 363 -21.90 -5.96 27.26
CA GLU A 363 -22.15 -7.13 28.09
C GLU A 363 -23.61 -7.57 27.87
N GLU A 364 -23.83 -8.83 27.53
CA GLU A 364 -25.18 -9.39 27.54
C GLU A 364 -25.65 -9.34 29.00
N GLU A 365 -26.69 -8.56 29.31
CA GLU A 365 -27.38 -8.71 30.60
C GLU A 365 -27.97 -10.13 30.60
N VAL A 366 -27.30 -11.04 31.32
CA VAL A 366 -27.64 -12.47 31.45
C VAL A 366 -28.94 -12.65 32.22
#